data_AF-A0A838HBX6-F1
#
_entry.id   AF-A0A838HBX6-F1
#
_cell.length_a   1.000
_cell.length_b   1.000
_cell.length_c   1.000
_cell.angle_alpha   90.00
_cell.angle_beta   90.00
_cell.angle_gamma   90.00
#
_symmetry.space_group_name_H-M   'P 1'
#
loop_
_entity.id
_entity.type
_entity.pdbx_description
1 polymer ?
#
loop_
_entity_poly.entity_id
_entity_poly.type
_entity_poly.pdbx_seq_one_letter_code
_entity_poly.pdbx_strand_id
1 'polypeptide(L)'
;MAAGRTAPGRASRTRLTSVRARTTLAASLVVGVTLVVGAIGLLLTLEHSLTSNRDELSQARAADLAQQAADGTLPRRLVDLGDNSVGQVVDDAGNVVAATPGLLRSGPISSFSPGGSAPELVTLRNVPDDTETESYRVWALRAGTPTGDVTVFVGASPESVTEAVATVRRSLVIGIPAVLALLALSTGLLVGRALKPVEDIRTEVAAISDAAVDRRVPVPATGDEIERLATTMNDMLGRLEASANRQRDFIADASHELQSPLTAFRAQLEVAQAHPDGVDWPALTTDLLGDSDRMERLVRDLLFLAKQDAAQPGTADEPVDLDDLVLEEVARLHPRPGLDIDTARTSAAPLRGRRDELARLVRNLLENASRHARSHITVALSESASQVCLEISDDGPGIGSGDRERVFERFARVESARERSHGGTGLGLSIAKAIAERHRGT
;
A
#
# COMPACT_ATOMS: atom_id res chain seq x y z
N MET A 1 -37.33 -41.14 -19.36
CA MET A 1 -37.09 -40.01 -20.29
C MET A 1 -37.66 -38.77 -19.63
N ALA A 2 -36.98 -37.66 -19.36
CA ALA A 2 -35.64 -37.17 -19.70
C ALA A 2 -35.16 -36.29 -18.51
N ALA A 3 -34.02 -36.63 -17.89
CA ALA A 3 -32.77 -35.88 -18.03
C ALA A 3 -32.88 -34.38 -17.68
N GLY A 4 -32.91 -34.08 -16.38
CA GLY A 4 -32.66 -32.74 -15.84
C GLY A 4 -31.17 -32.40 -15.97
N ARG A 5 -30.88 -31.37 -16.76
CA ARG A 5 -29.54 -30.88 -17.13
C ARG A 5 -28.75 -30.49 -15.89
N THR A 6 -27.60 -31.14 -15.73
CA THR A 6 -26.53 -30.75 -14.81
C THR A 6 -25.99 -29.36 -15.21
N ALA A 7 -26.01 -28.43 -14.28
CA ALA A 7 -25.31 -27.15 -14.43
C ALA A 7 -23.80 -27.40 -14.51
N PRO A 8 -23.05 -26.77 -15.43
CA PRO A 8 -21.62 -26.93 -15.49
C PRO A 8 -21.00 -26.27 -14.25
N GLY A 9 -20.22 -27.06 -13.51
CA GLY A 9 -19.43 -26.59 -12.39
C GLY A 9 -18.60 -25.38 -12.81
N ARG A 10 -18.78 -24.27 -12.09
CA ARG A 10 -17.87 -23.12 -12.15
C ARG A 10 -16.48 -23.63 -11.79
N ALA A 11 -15.65 -23.81 -12.81
CA ALA A 11 -14.23 -24.06 -12.67
C ALA A 11 -13.64 -23.00 -11.72
N SER A 12 -13.01 -23.47 -10.65
CA SER A 12 -12.23 -22.70 -9.70
C SER A 12 -11.09 -21.98 -10.41
N ARG A 13 -11.36 -20.79 -10.93
CA ARG A 13 -10.34 -19.78 -11.26
C ARG A 13 -9.80 -19.20 -9.94
N THR A 14 -9.12 -20.00 -9.14
CA THR A 14 -8.48 -19.55 -7.90
C THR A 14 -7.05 -20.06 -7.86
N ARG A 15 -6.09 -19.11 -7.84
CA ARG A 15 -4.81 -19.12 -7.07
C ARG A 15 -3.72 -18.16 -7.59
N LEU A 16 -3.90 -17.48 -8.73
CA LEU A 16 -2.89 -16.54 -9.27
C LEU A 16 -3.15 -15.05 -8.98
N THR A 17 -4.19 -14.71 -8.22
CA THR A 17 -4.51 -13.31 -7.88
C THR A 17 -3.88 -12.82 -6.58
N SER A 18 -3.39 -13.71 -5.71
CA SER A 18 -2.75 -13.27 -4.47
C SER A 18 -1.35 -12.71 -4.75
N VAL A 19 -1.00 -11.63 -4.05
CA VAL A 19 0.34 -11.02 -4.12
C VAL A 19 1.41 -12.08 -3.86
N ARG A 20 1.17 -12.95 -2.87
CA ARG A 20 2.02 -14.12 -2.55
C ARG A 20 2.30 -15.02 -3.75
N ALA A 21 1.28 -15.40 -4.52
CA ALA A 21 1.47 -16.28 -5.67
C ALA A 21 2.24 -15.59 -6.79
N ARG A 22 1.97 -14.30 -7.04
CA ARG A 22 2.63 -13.52 -8.08
C ARG A 22 4.10 -13.28 -7.78
N THR A 23 4.44 -12.86 -6.56
CA THR A 23 5.83 -12.60 -6.16
C THR A 23 6.65 -13.87 -6.15
N THR A 24 6.10 -14.96 -5.62
CA THR A 24 6.77 -16.28 -5.63
C THR A 24 7.02 -16.75 -7.06
N LEU A 25 6.02 -16.68 -7.94
CA LEU A 25 6.17 -17.09 -9.35
C LEU A 25 7.20 -16.22 -10.08
N ALA A 26 7.13 -14.90 -9.93
CA ALA A 26 8.06 -13.98 -10.57
C ALA A 26 9.51 -14.23 -10.10
N ALA A 27 9.74 -14.37 -8.79
CA ALA A 27 11.06 -14.67 -8.24
C ALA A 27 11.59 -16.02 -8.73
N SER A 28 10.76 -17.07 -8.69
CA SER A 28 11.13 -18.39 -9.20
C SER A 28 11.41 -18.40 -10.70
N LEU A 29 10.68 -17.61 -11.50
CA LEU A 29 10.89 -17.53 -12.94
C LEU A 29 12.21 -16.82 -13.28
N VAL A 30 12.49 -15.67 -12.66
CA VAL A 30 13.75 -14.92 -12.90
C VAL A 30 14.96 -15.77 -12.50
N VAL A 31 14.93 -16.38 -11.32
CA VAL A 31 16.02 -17.25 -10.85
C VAL A 31 16.11 -18.50 -11.73
N GLY A 32 14.99 -19.10 -12.11
CA GLY A 32 14.96 -20.29 -12.97
C GLY A 32 15.57 -20.04 -14.35
N VAL A 33 15.20 -18.94 -15.01
CA VAL A 33 15.80 -18.55 -16.29
C VAL A 33 17.31 -18.31 -16.13
N THR A 34 17.72 -17.59 -15.08
CA THR A 34 19.13 -17.32 -14.81
C THR A 34 19.94 -18.60 -14.59
N LEU A 35 19.41 -19.54 -13.81
CA LEU A 35 20.06 -20.83 -13.56
C LEU A 35 20.15 -21.69 -14.82
N VAL A 36 19.11 -21.70 -15.67
CA VAL A 36 19.12 -22.46 -16.93
C VAL A 36 20.14 -21.89 -17.91
N VAL A 37 20.18 -20.57 -18.08
CA VAL A 37 21.16 -19.90 -18.95
C VAL A 37 22.58 -20.17 -18.44
N GLY A 38 22.82 -20.03 -17.13
CA GLY A 38 24.11 -20.34 -16.52
C GLY A 38 24.51 -21.81 -16.69
N ALA A 39 23.57 -22.74 -16.52
CA ALA A 39 23.80 -24.16 -16.72
C ALA A 39 24.17 -24.50 -18.17
N ILE A 40 23.48 -23.92 -19.15
CA ILE A 40 23.81 -24.09 -20.58
C ILE A 40 25.21 -23.54 -20.86
N GLY A 41 25.52 -22.33 -20.40
CA GLY A 41 26.84 -21.73 -20.57
C GLY A 41 27.96 -22.56 -19.95
N LEU A 42 27.74 -23.09 -18.74
CA LEU A 42 28.69 -23.98 -18.06
C LEU A 42 28.92 -25.27 -18.84
N LEU A 43 27.85 -25.93 -19.32
CA LEU A 43 27.97 -27.18 -20.08
C LEU A 43 28.73 -26.97 -21.39
N LEU A 44 28.41 -25.90 -22.14
CA LEU A 44 29.11 -25.55 -23.38
C LEU A 44 30.59 -25.24 -23.14
N THR A 45 30.90 -24.48 -22.08
CA THR A 45 32.29 -24.13 -21.73
C THR A 45 33.07 -25.36 -21.30
N LEU A 46 32.46 -26.25 -20.51
CA LEU A 46 33.07 -27.50 -20.06
C LEU A 46 33.36 -28.44 -21.23
N GLU A 47 32.38 -28.65 -22.11
CA GLU A 47 32.54 -29.48 -23.31
C GLU A 47 33.66 -28.92 -24.20
N HIS A 48 33.64 -27.62 -24.49
CA HIS A 48 34.67 -26.98 -25.30
C HIS A 48 36.07 -27.07 -24.67
N SER A 49 36.18 -26.87 -23.35
CA SER A 49 37.45 -26.95 -22.63
C SER A 49 38.02 -28.37 -22.62
N LEU A 50 37.17 -29.37 -22.36
CA LEU A 50 37.59 -30.77 -22.33
C LEU A 50 37.98 -31.29 -23.72
N THR A 51 37.26 -30.91 -24.77
CA THR A 51 37.62 -31.26 -26.15
C THR A 51 38.91 -30.56 -26.57
N SER A 52 39.05 -29.25 -26.30
CA SER A 52 40.24 -28.49 -26.70
C SER A 52 41.51 -28.98 -25.98
N ASN A 53 41.45 -29.22 -24.66
CA ASN A 53 42.58 -29.78 -23.91
C ASN A 53 43.02 -31.14 -24.46
N ARG A 54 42.08 -31.98 -24.89
CA ARG A 54 42.39 -33.28 -25.49
C ARG A 54 42.96 -33.16 -26.89
N ASP A 55 42.40 -32.27 -27.71
CA ASP A 55 42.89 -32.00 -29.05
C ASP A 55 44.34 -31.45 -28.97
N GLU A 56 44.64 -30.53 -28.06
CA GLU A 56 45.99 -29.98 -27.83
C GLU A 56 46.98 -31.04 -27.32
N LEU A 57 46.58 -31.87 -26.35
CA LEU A 57 47.44 -32.94 -25.83
C LEU A 57 47.74 -34.00 -26.89
N SER A 58 46.75 -34.36 -27.71
CA SER A 58 46.91 -35.31 -28.81
C SER A 58 47.83 -34.76 -29.90
N GLN A 59 47.71 -33.45 -30.21
CA GLN A 59 48.59 -32.78 -31.17
C GLN A 59 50.04 -32.76 -30.68
N ALA A 60 50.28 -32.40 -29.42
CA ALA A 60 51.62 -32.38 -28.84
C ALA A 60 52.28 -33.77 -28.87
N ARG A 61 51.51 -34.82 -28.56
CA ARG A 61 51.97 -36.22 -28.63
C ARG A 61 52.21 -36.68 -30.07
N ALA A 62 51.37 -36.28 -31.03
CA ALA A 62 51.60 -36.55 -32.44
C ALA A 62 52.93 -35.92 -32.91
N ALA A 63 53.20 -34.68 -32.50
CA ALA A 63 54.44 -33.98 -32.82
C ALA A 63 55.68 -34.64 -32.18
N ASP A 64 55.59 -35.06 -30.91
CA ASP A 64 56.68 -35.77 -30.22
C ASP A 64 57.00 -37.12 -30.90
N LEU A 65 55.97 -37.91 -31.26
CA LEU A 65 56.16 -39.16 -31.99
C LEU A 65 56.70 -38.93 -33.41
N ALA A 66 56.27 -37.87 -34.09
CA ALA A 66 56.81 -37.47 -35.39
C ALA A 66 58.30 -37.12 -35.28
N GLN A 67 58.71 -36.43 -34.21
CA GLN A 67 60.11 -36.11 -33.97
C GLN A 67 60.93 -37.37 -33.64
N GLN A 68 60.43 -38.27 -32.79
CA GLN A 68 61.09 -39.55 -32.50
C GLN A 68 61.22 -40.45 -33.74
N ALA A 69 60.25 -40.40 -34.66
CA ALA A 69 60.32 -41.08 -35.94
C ALA A 69 61.41 -40.47 -36.85
N ALA A 70 61.52 -39.14 -36.89
CA ALA A 70 62.56 -38.45 -37.64
C ALA A 70 63.97 -38.74 -37.11
N ASP A 71 64.12 -38.84 -35.78
CA ASP A 71 65.38 -39.16 -35.09
C ASP A 71 65.73 -40.66 -35.14
N GLY A 72 64.83 -41.51 -35.65
CA GLY A 72 65.04 -42.97 -35.74
C GLY A 72 64.96 -43.71 -34.41
N THR A 73 64.43 -43.09 -33.36
CA THR A 73 64.33 -43.65 -32.00
C THR A 73 62.93 -44.18 -31.66
N LEU A 74 62.02 -44.23 -32.63
CA LEU A 74 60.61 -44.60 -32.43
C LEU A 74 60.46 -46.03 -31.86
N PRO A 75 59.83 -46.20 -30.68
CA PRO A 75 59.55 -47.52 -30.15
C PRO A 75 58.41 -48.21 -30.93
N ARG A 76 58.53 -49.52 -31.17
CA ARG A 76 57.45 -50.30 -31.82
C ARG A 76 56.15 -50.33 -31.02
N ARG A 77 56.21 -50.15 -29.70
CA ARG A 77 55.03 -50.13 -28.80
C ARG A 77 54.88 -48.75 -28.18
N LEU A 78 53.73 -48.11 -28.41
CA LEU A 78 53.39 -46.81 -27.84
C LEU A 78 52.58 -47.03 -26.56
N VAL A 79 53.16 -46.80 -25.38
CA VAL A 79 52.52 -47.12 -24.08
C VAL A 79 52.16 -45.87 -23.27
N ASP A 80 52.70 -44.70 -23.63
CA ASP A 80 52.56 -43.45 -22.85
C ASP A 80 51.66 -42.39 -23.51
N LEU A 81 50.61 -42.86 -24.19
CA LEU A 81 49.65 -41.98 -24.87
C LEU A 81 48.45 -41.62 -23.98
N GLY A 82 48.40 -42.06 -22.72
CA GLY A 82 47.31 -41.78 -21.78
C GLY A 82 46.04 -42.59 -22.02
N ASP A 83 45.13 -42.54 -21.06
CA ASP A 83 43.88 -43.31 -21.09
C ASP A 83 42.96 -42.86 -22.25
N ASN A 84 42.26 -43.84 -22.83
CA ASN A 84 41.34 -43.70 -23.98
C ASN A 84 41.96 -42.90 -25.14
N SER A 85 43.26 -43.16 -25.39
CA SER A 85 44.02 -42.53 -26.45
C SER A 85 44.68 -43.61 -27.31
N VAL A 86 44.64 -43.41 -28.61
CA VAL A 86 45.21 -44.33 -29.60
C VAL A 86 46.31 -43.64 -30.37
N GLY A 87 47.33 -44.41 -30.73
CA GLY A 87 48.42 -43.95 -31.57
C GLY A 87 48.85 -45.04 -32.55
N GLN A 88 49.10 -44.64 -33.80
CA GLN A 88 49.63 -45.53 -34.82
C GLN A 88 50.53 -44.75 -35.78
N VAL A 89 51.67 -45.32 -36.14
CA VAL A 89 52.61 -44.79 -37.13
C VAL A 89 52.64 -45.75 -38.31
N VAL A 90 52.34 -45.24 -39.50
CA VAL A 90 52.18 -46.03 -40.74
C VAL A 90 53.16 -45.51 -41.79
N ASP A 91 53.87 -46.40 -42.47
CA ASP A 91 54.75 -46.03 -43.59
C ASP A 91 53.97 -45.73 -44.88
N ASP A 92 54.63 -45.13 -45.88
CA ASP A 92 54.02 -44.85 -47.20
C ASP A 92 53.55 -46.12 -47.96
N ALA A 93 54.00 -47.32 -47.55
CA ALA A 93 53.54 -48.59 -48.10
C ALA A 93 52.31 -49.16 -47.36
N GLY A 94 51.80 -48.47 -46.34
CA GLY A 94 50.63 -48.86 -45.54
C GLY A 94 50.94 -49.88 -44.44
N ASN A 95 52.20 -50.11 -44.09
CA ASN A 95 52.60 -50.99 -43.00
C ASN A 95 52.67 -50.22 -41.67
N VAL A 96 52.21 -50.87 -40.60
CA VAL A 96 52.25 -50.31 -39.24
C VAL A 96 53.66 -50.45 -38.67
N VAL A 97 54.33 -49.33 -38.42
CA VAL A 97 55.70 -49.22 -37.89
C VAL A 97 55.71 -49.24 -36.36
N ALA A 98 54.75 -48.53 -35.76
CA ALA A 98 54.54 -48.48 -34.31
C ALA A 98 53.05 -48.30 -34.01
N ALA A 99 52.56 -48.88 -32.91
CA ALA A 99 51.17 -48.70 -32.50
C ALA A 99 51.00 -48.87 -30.98
N THR A 100 49.87 -48.38 -30.46
CA THR A 100 49.38 -48.75 -29.13
C THR A 100 49.05 -50.25 -29.07
N PRO A 101 49.13 -50.90 -27.88
CA PRO A 101 48.96 -52.34 -27.74
C PRO A 101 47.71 -52.94 -28.42
N GLY A 102 46.56 -52.24 -28.35
CA GLY A 102 45.30 -52.66 -28.99
C GLY A 102 45.31 -52.58 -30.52
N LEU A 103 46.25 -51.84 -31.13
CA LEU A 103 46.34 -51.62 -32.57
C LEU A 103 47.54 -52.30 -33.24
N LEU A 104 48.44 -52.96 -32.48
CA LEU A 104 49.65 -53.62 -33.01
C LEU A 104 49.38 -54.75 -34.00
N ARG A 105 48.21 -55.40 -33.90
CA ARG A 105 47.78 -56.51 -34.78
C ARG A 105 46.71 -56.09 -35.78
N SER A 106 46.31 -54.82 -35.74
CA SER A 106 45.31 -54.23 -36.62
C SER A 106 46.01 -53.62 -37.84
N GLY A 107 45.31 -53.57 -38.97
CA GLY A 107 45.78 -52.81 -40.14
C GLY A 107 45.85 -51.30 -39.86
N PRO A 108 46.21 -50.47 -40.86
CA PRO A 108 46.19 -49.03 -40.71
C PRO A 108 44.79 -48.53 -40.30
N ILE A 109 44.71 -47.72 -39.23
CA ILE A 109 43.45 -47.17 -38.69
C ILE A 109 42.81 -46.14 -39.62
N SER A 110 43.58 -45.62 -40.57
CA SER A 110 43.11 -44.74 -41.62
C SER A 110 44.02 -44.83 -42.84
N SER A 111 43.45 -44.68 -44.04
CA SER A 111 44.20 -44.46 -45.27
C SER A 111 44.48 -42.97 -45.55
N PHE A 112 44.05 -42.09 -44.64
CA PHE A 112 44.24 -40.66 -44.75
C PHE A 112 45.72 -40.28 -44.62
N SER A 113 46.30 -39.60 -45.61
CA SER A 113 47.65 -39.06 -45.54
C SER A 113 47.59 -37.53 -45.64
N PRO A 114 48.18 -36.78 -44.69
CA PRO A 114 48.22 -35.33 -44.74
C PRO A 114 48.92 -34.84 -46.02
N GLY A 115 48.35 -33.79 -46.65
CA GLY A 115 48.93 -33.19 -47.86
C GLY A 115 50.24 -32.44 -47.64
N GLY A 116 50.68 -32.26 -46.39
CA GLY A 116 51.93 -31.59 -46.01
C GLY A 116 52.36 -31.91 -44.58
N SER A 117 53.38 -31.21 -44.08
CA SER A 117 53.92 -31.40 -42.72
C SER A 117 53.10 -30.76 -41.60
N ALA A 118 52.00 -30.08 -41.94
CA ALA A 118 51.12 -29.45 -40.96
C ALA A 118 50.19 -30.50 -40.31
N PRO A 119 49.89 -30.38 -39.01
CA PRO A 119 48.91 -31.24 -38.36
C PRO A 119 47.52 -31.06 -38.95
N GLU A 120 46.85 -32.18 -39.24
CA GLU A 120 45.45 -32.19 -39.66
C GLU A 120 44.59 -33.05 -38.73
N LEU A 121 43.46 -32.49 -38.28
CA LEU A 121 42.55 -33.16 -37.35
C LEU A 121 41.46 -33.91 -38.11
N VAL A 122 41.36 -35.22 -37.90
CA VAL A 122 40.41 -36.10 -38.56
C VAL A 122 39.62 -36.86 -37.50
N THR A 123 38.31 -37.01 -37.71
CA THR A 123 37.48 -37.88 -36.86
C THR A 123 37.37 -39.25 -37.51
N LEU A 124 38.00 -40.25 -36.89
CA LEU A 124 37.88 -41.64 -37.29
C LEU A 124 36.72 -42.29 -36.54
N ARG A 125 35.90 -43.05 -37.26
CA ARG A 125 34.77 -43.80 -36.67
C ARG A 125 35.05 -45.29 -36.78
N ASN A 126 34.55 -46.06 -35.83
CA ASN A 126 34.69 -47.52 -35.77
C ASN A 126 36.16 -47.99 -35.72
N VAL A 127 37.02 -47.27 -34.99
CA VAL A 127 38.40 -47.69 -34.76
C VAL A 127 38.38 -48.85 -33.75
N PRO A 128 39.02 -49.99 -34.04
CA PRO A 128 39.09 -51.10 -33.10
C PRO A 128 39.85 -50.69 -31.84
N ASP A 129 39.25 -50.90 -30.67
CA ASP A 129 39.89 -50.69 -29.38
C ASP A 129 39.55 -51.84 -28.42
N ASP A 130 40.54 -52.70 -28.18
CA ASP A 130 40.45 -53.97 -27.44
C ASP A 130 39.24 -54.84 -27.85
N THR A 131 38.10 -54.70 -27.17
CA THR A 131 36.87 -55.49 -27.40
C THR A 131 35.74 -54.74 -28.11
N GLU A 132 35.87 -53.43 -28.32
CA GLU A 132 34.82 -52.57 -28.89
C GLU A 132 35.34 -51.72 -30.05
N THR A 133 34.44 -50.99 -30.70
CA THR A 133 34.78 -50.03 -31.77
C THR A 133 34.32 -48.65 -31.37
N GLU A 134 35.25 -47.72 -31.23
CA GLU A 134 34.98 -46.35 -30.79
C GLU A 134 35.22 -45.33 -31.91
N SER A 135 34.77 -44.10 -31.67
CA SER A 135 35.13 -42.95 -32.51
C SER A 135 36.29 -42.19 -31.86
N TYR A 136 37.28 -41.82 -32.64
CA TYR A 136 38.47 -41.11 -32.17
C TYR A 136 38.64 -39.80 -32.94
N ARG A 137 38.99 -38.73 -32.22
CA ARG A 137 39.47 -37.48 -32.83
C ARG A 137 41.00 -37.56 -32.88
N VAL A 138 41.54 -37.67 -34.08
CA VAL A 138 42.93 -38.03 -34.35
C VAL A 138 43.63 -36.94 -35.13
N TRP A 139 44.79 -36.50 -34.62
CA TRP A 139 45.73 -35.70 -35.39
C TRP A 139 46.60 -36.60 -36.26
N ALA A 140 46.67 -36.27 -37.55
CA ALA A 140 47.56 -36.91 -38.52
C ALA A 140 48.72 -35.95 -38.86
N LEU A 141 49.96 -36.44 -38.72
CA LEU A 141 51.20 -35.71 -39.03
C LEU A 141 52.08 -36.53 -39.97
N ARG A 142 52.62 -35.92 -41.03
CA ARG A 142 53.64 -36.56 -41.88
C ARG A 142 55.03 -36.19 -41.37
N ALA A 143 55.88 -37.19 -41.15
CA ALA A 143 57.26 -37.05 -40.69
C ALA A 143 58.22 -37.80 -41.62
N GLY A 144 59.32 -37.16 -42.01
CA GLY A 144 60.37 -37.83 -42.78
C GLY A 144 61.30 -38.62 -41.85
N THR A 145 61.49 -39.91 -42.11
CA THR A 145 62.40 -40.77 -41.34
C THR A 145 63.58 -41.22 -42.19
N PRO A 146 64.68 -41.71 -41.60
CA PRO A 146 65.81 -42.28 -42.35
C PRO A 146 65.44 -43.45 -43.26
N THR A 147 64.27 -44.09 -43.02
CA THR A 147 63.77 -45.26 -43.75
C THR A 147 62.63 -44.95 -44.73
N GLY A 148 62.19 -43.69 -44.84
CA GLY A 148 61.06 -43.25 -45.66
C GLY A 148 60.10 -42.33 -44.89
N ASP A 149 59.13 -41.71 -45.56
CA ASP A 149 58.14 -40.91 -44.86
C ASP A 149 57.14 -41.80 -44.11
N VAL A 150 56.71 -41.35 -42.93
CA VAL A 150 55.68 -42.00 -42.12
C VAL A 150 54.58 -41.02 -41.75
N THR A 151 53.36 -41.53 -41.62
CA THR A 151 52.22 -40.80 -41.09
C THR A 151 51.96 -41.23 -39.64
N VAL A 152 52.00 -40.28 -38.72
CA VAL A 152 51.73 -40.44 -37.30
C VAL A 152 50.29 -40.05 -37.02
N PHE A 153 49.51 -40.98 -36.49
CA PHE A 153 48.15 -40.78 -36.02
C PHE A 153 48.14 -40.82 -34.49
N VAL A 154 47.67 -39.77 -33.83
CA VAL A 154 47.42 -39.78 -32.37
C VAL A 154 46.10 -39.11 -32.07
N GLY A 155 45.24 -39.75 -31.27
CA GLY A 155 43.95 -39.19 -30.93
C GLY A 155 43.35 -39.73 -29.65
N ALA A 156 42.30 -39.07 -29.18
CA ALA A 156 41.58 -39.43 -27.97
C ALA A 156 40.09 -39.65 -28.25
N SER A 157 39.47 -40.52 -27.45
CA SER A 157 38.03 -40.80 -27.53
C SER A 157 37.21 -39.63 -26.93
N PRO A 158 36.17 -39.14 -27.62
CA PRO A 158 35.27 -38.11 -27.11
C PRO A 158 34.28 -38.67 -26.07
N GLU A 159 34.23 -39.99 -25.87
CA GLU A 159 33.29 -40.64 -24.95
C GLU A 159 33.47 -40.15 -23.52
N SER A 160 34.72 -40.13 -23.03
CA SER A 160 35.05 -39.63 -21.71
C SER A 160 34.67 -38.15 -21.49
N VAL A 161 34.68 -37.31 -22.54
CA VAL A 161 34.17 -35.92 -22.47
C VAL A 161 32.65 -35.95 -22.33
N THR A 162 31.98 -36.77 -23.13
CA THR A 162 30.53 -36.94 -23.13
C THR A 162 30.02 -37.45 -21.77
N GLU A 163 30.72 -38.40 -21.16
CA GLU A 163 30.40 -38.94 -19.83
C GLU A 163 30.57 -37.90 -18.71
N ALA A 164 31.66 -37.14 -18.75
CA ALA A 164 31.92 -36.06 -17.79
C ALA A 164 30.81 -34.99 -17.86
N VAL A 165 30.48 -34.53 -19.07
CA VAL A 165 29.40 -33.56 -19.33
C VAL A 165 28.03 -34.14 -18.92
N ALA A 166 27.77 -35.42 -19.21
CA ALA A 166 26.52 -36.08 -18.82
C ALA A 166 26.34 -36.17 -17.30
N THR A 167 27.42 -36.40 -16.56
CA THR A 167 27.41 -36.44 -15.10
C THR A 167 27.06 -35.07 -14.52
N VAL A 168 27.71 -34.00 -15.00
CA VAL A 168 27.39 -32.63 -14.59
C VAL A 168 25.96 -32.25 -14.95
N ARG A 169 25.50 -32.61 -16.16
CA ARG A 169 24.13 -32.38 -16.62
C ARG A 169 23.10 -33.05 -15.70
N ARG A 170 23.32 -34.32 -15.28
CA ARG A 170 22.42 -35.03 -14.35
C ARG A 170 22.32 -34.29 -13.01
N SER A 171 23.45 -33.85 -12.47
CA SER A 171 23.48 -33.06 -11.23
C SER A 171 22.71 -31.74 -11.37
N LEU A 172 22.82 -31.04 -12.51
CA LEU A 172 22.09 -29.79 -12.77
C LEU A 172 20.58 -30.00 -12.92
N VAL A 173 20.15 -31.06 -13.63
CA VAL A 173 18.73 -31.39 -13.82
C VAL A 173 18.03 -31.71 -12.50
N ILE A 174 18.75 -32.23 -11.50
CA ILE A 174 18.21 -32.48 -10.16
C ILE A 174 18.36 -31.25 -9.26
N GLY A 175 19.53 -30.59 -9.31
CA GLY A 175 19.86 -29.46 -8.45
C GLY A 175 19.02 -28.21 -8.72
N ILE A 176 18.80 -27.86 -9.99
CA ILE A 176 18.04 -26.64 -10.35
C ILE A 176 16.59 -26.72 -9.83
N PRO A 177 15.81 -27.79 -10.10
CA PRO A 177 14.47 -27.92 -9.52
C PRO A 177 14.45 -27.93 -7.99
N ALA A 178 15.43 -28.56 -7.34
CA ALA A 178 15.52 -28.58 -5.88
C ALA A 178 15.71 -27.16 -5.31
N VAL A 179 16.62 -26.37 -5.91
CA VAL A 179 16.84 -24.97 -5.53
C VAL A 179 15.59 -24.12 -5.79
N LEU A 180 14.92 -24.30 -6.93
CA LEU A 180 13.69 -23.57 -7.26
C LEU A 180 12.53 -23.92 -6.31
N ALA A 181 12.40 -25.19 -5.93
CA ALA A 181 11.40 -25.62 -4.96
C ALA A 181 11.65 -25.00 -3.58
N LEU A 182 12.92 -24.98 -3.13
CA LEU A 182 13.31 -24.33 -1.87
C LEU A 182 13.05 -22.81 -1.90
N LEU A 183 13.38 -22.16 -3.02
CA LEU A 183 13.11 -20.74 -3.22
C LEU A 183 11.59 -20.44 -3.21
N ALA A 184 10.79 -21.24 -3.91
CA ALA A 184 9.35 -21.07 -3.97
C ALA A 184 8.71 -21.26 -2.58
N LEU A 185 9.16 -22.27 -1.83
CA LEU A 185 8.68 -22.55 -0.48
C LEU A 185 9.05 -21.41 0.48
N SER A 186 10.32 -21.01 0.52
CA SER A 186 10.81 -19.94 1.41
C SER A 186 10.14 -18.60 1.11
N THR A 187 10.12 -18.18 -0.16
CA THR A 187 9.44 -16.95 -0.59
C THR A 187 7.95 -16.98 -0.25
N GLY A 188 7.29 -18.10 -0.56
CA GLY A 188 5.88 -18.29 -0.26
C GLY A 188 5.59 -18.18 1.24
N LEU A 189 6.40 -18.78 2.11
CA LEU A 189 6.23 -18.71 3.55
C LEU A 189 6.50 -17.31 4.10
N LEU A 190 7.61 -16.67 3.69
CA LEU A 190 8.00 -15.34 4.16
C LEU A 190 6.97 -14.28 3.78
N VAL A 191 6.57 -14.22 2.50
CA VAL A 191 5.55 -13.27 2.02
C VAL A 191 4.21 -13.55 2.68
N GLY A 192 3.85 -14.83 2.88
CA GLY A 192 2.61 -15.20 3.57
C GLY A 192 2.57 -14.74 5.03
N ARG A 193 3.69 -14.81 5.75
CA ARG A 193 3.79 -14.31 7.13
C ARG A 193 3.80 -12.78 7.18
N ALA A 194 4.55 -12.13 6.30
CA ALA A 194 4.64 -10.67 6.23
C ALA A 194 3.29 -10.01 5.90
N LEU A 195 2.48 -10.63 5.04
CA LEU A 195 1.17 -10.08 4.65
C LEU A 195 0.01 -10.53 5.56
N LYS A 196 0.23 -11.43 6.53
CA LYS A 196 -0.83 -11.88 7.43
C LYS A 196 -1.48 -10.72 8.21
N PRO A 197 -0.73 -9.80 8.84
CA PRO A 197 -1.33 -8.69 9.58
C PRO A 197 -2.20 -7.78 8.70
N VAL A 198 -1.88 -7.66 7.40
CA VAL A 198 -2.70 -6.88 6.45
C VAL A 198 -4.05 -7.53 6.21
N GLU A 199 -4.12 -8.86 6.13
CA GLU A 199 -5.39 -9.57 5.99
C GLU A 199 -6.20 -9.53 7.29
N ASP A 200 -5.53 -9.57 8.45
CA ASP A 200 -6.18 -9.38 9.75
C ASP A 200 -6.80 -7.96 9.84
N ILE A 201 -6.05 -6.92 9.45
CA ILE A 201 -6.54 -5.54 9.34
C ILE A 201 -7.74 -5.45 8.40
N ARG A 202 -7.64 -6.02 7.20
CA ARG A 202 -8.72 -6.01 6.20
C ARG A 202 -9.99 -6.67 6.74
N THR A 203 -9.84 -7.81 7.40
CA THR A 203 -10.97 -8.57 7.94
C THR A 203 -11.68 -7.80 9.05
N GLU A 204 -10.91 -7.17 9.93
CA GLU A 204 -11.45 -6.32 10.99
C GLU A 204 -12.19 -5.11 10.41
N VAL A 205 -11.57 -4.38 9.47
CA VAL A 205 -12.22 -3.22 8.82
C VAL A 205 -13.49 -3.63 8.07
N ALA A 206 -13.49 -4.78 7.38
CA ALA A 206 -14.68 -5.29 6.69
C ALA A 206 -15.81 -5.70 7.65
N ALA A 207 -15.48 -5.98 8.92
CA ALA A 207 -16.45 -6.30 9.96
C ALA A 207 -16.94 -5.05 10.72
N ILE A 208 -16.33 -3.87 10.49
CA ILE A 208 -16.83 -2.60 11.00
C ILE A 208 -18.10 -2.26 10.22
N SER A 209 -19.19 -2.10 10.95
CA SER A 209 -20.50 -1.67 10.45
C SER A 209 -20.94 -0.43 11.23
N ASP A 210 -21.98 0.26 10.76
CA ASP A 210 -22.54 1.45 11.45
C ASP A 210 -22.93 1.19 12.92
N ALA A 211 -23.14 -0.07 13.30
CA ALA A 211 -23.48 -0.48 14.66
C ALA A 211 -22.28 -0.72 15.59
N ALA A 212 -21.05 -0.82 15.07
CA ALA A 212 -19.86 -1.21 15.83
C ALA A 212 -18.65 -0.33 15.49
N VAL A 213 -18.84 0.99 15.58
CA VAL A 213 -17.82 2.02 15.26
C VAL A 213 -16.72 2.09 16.35
N ASP A 214 -16.97 1.51 17.51
CA ASP A 214 -16.03 1.38 18.64
C ASP A 214 -14.94 0.32 18.40
N ARG A 215 -15.10 -0.56 17.39
CA ARG A 215 -14.09 -1.57 17.06
C ARG A 215 -12.80 -0.91 16.58
N ARG A 216 -11.68 -1.59 16.85
CA ARG A 216 -10.33 -1.19 16.45
C ARG A 216 -9.63 -2.32 15.74
N VAL A 217 -8.73 -1.92 14.87
CA VAL A 217 -7.89 -2.83 14.09
C VAL A 217 -6.67 -3.21 14.92
N PRO A 218 -6.21 -4.48 14.92
CA PRO A 218 -5.02 -4.88 15.64
C PRO A 218 -3.78 -4.12 15.14
N VAL A 219 -2.98 -3.60 16.08
CA VAL A 219 -1.70 -2.97 15.79
C VAL A 219 -0.60 -4.00 16.00
N PRO A 220 0.03 -4.53 14.94
CA PRO A 220 1.14 -5.44 15.09
C PRO A 220 2.39 -4.69 15.58
N ALA A 221 3.15 -5.28 16.51
CA ALA A 221 4.41 -4.73 17.00
C ALA A 221 5.57 -5.05 16.03
N THR A 222 5.47 -4.59 14.78
CA THR A 222 6.42 -4.88 13.70
C THR A 222 7.44 -3.78 13.48
N GLY A 223 7.19 -2.56 13.94
CA GLY A 223 8.05 -1.39 13.74
C GLY A 223 8.11 -0.89 12.30
N ASP A 224 7.26 -1.39 11.42
CA ASP A 224 7.32 -1.21 9.97
C ASP A 224 6.14 -0.37 9.42
N GLU A 225 5.98 -0.37 8.09
CA GLU A 225 4.88 0.28 7.38
C GLU A 225 3.50 -0.20 7.84
N ILE A 226 3.39 -1.46 8.26
CA ILE A 226 2.10 -2.06 8.61
C ILE A 226 1.65 -1.57 9.99
N GLU A 227 2.56 -1.42 10.95
CA GLU A 227 2.26 -0.81 12.25
C GLU A 227 1.74 0.62 12.06
N ARG A 228 2.44 1.45 11.26
CA ARG A 228 2.01 2.84 10.98
C ARG A 228 0.65 2.90 10.30
N LEU A 229 0.37 1.98 9.37
CA LEU A 229 -0.93 1.86 8.71
C LEU A 229 -2.05 1.54 9.72
N ALA A 230 -1.83 0.57 10.60
CA ALA A 230 -2.79 0.18 11.63
C ALA A 230 -3.10 1.34 12.59
N THR A 231 -2.07 2.06 13.05
CA THR A 231 -2.23 3.24 13.91
C THR A 231 -3.02 4.34 13.21
N THR A 232 -2.65 4.69 11.97
CA THR A 232 -3.36 5.72 11.19
C THR A 232 -4.83 5.36 10.94
N MET A 233 -5.11 4.08 10.71
CA MET A 233 -6.48 3.58 10.55
C MET A 233 -7.26 3.73 11.86
N ASN A 234 -6.67 3.37 13.01
CA ASN A 234 -7.30 3.53 14.32
C ASN A 234 -7.55 5.01 14.66
N ASP A 235 -6.66 5.93 14.28
CA ASP A 235 -6.89 7.38 14.42
C ASP A 235 -8.09 7.85 13.59
N MET A 236 -8.20 7.37 12.33
CA MET A 236 -9.36 7.64 11.48
C MET A 236 -10.66 7.11 12.10
N LEU A 237 -10.64 5.87 12.60
CA LEU A 237 -11.79 5.26 13.28
C LEU A 237 -12.18 6.03 14.54
N GLY A 238 -11.21 6.51 15.33
CA GLY A 238 -11.47 7.35 16.50
C GLY A 238 -12.13 8.69 16.12
N ARG A 239 -11.72 9.31 15.01
CA ARG A 239 -12.37 10.52 14.49
C ARG A 239 -13.79 10.25 14.01
N LEU A 240 -14.02 9.12 13.35
CA LEU A 240 -15.36 8.71 12.89
C LEU A 240 -16.28 8.44 14.08
N GLU A 241 -15.81 7.72 15.10
CA GLU A 241 -16.56 7.46 16.33
C GLU A 241 -16.92 8.75 17.05
N ALA A 242 -15.95 9.66 17.24
CA ALA A 242 -16.20 10.95 17.87
C ALA A 242 -17.21 11.81 17.09
N SER A 243 -17.22 11.72 15.75
CA SER A 243 -18.21 12.40 14.91
C SER A 243 -19.59 11.75 15.03
N ALA A 244 -19.67 10.42 15.04
CA ALA A 244 -20.92 9.69 15.18
C ALA A 244 -21.57 9.93 16.55
N ASN A 245 -20.78 9.97 17.62
CA ASN A 245 -21.28 10.26 18.97
C ASN A 245 -21.82 11.70 19.06
N ARG A 246 -21.08 12.70 18.55
CA ARG A 246 -21.58 14.09 18.47
C ARG A 246 -22.90 14.21 17.70
N GLN A 247 -23.06 13.47 16.61
CA GLN A 247 -24.31 13.44 15.84
C GLN A 247 -25.47 12.83 16.64
N ARG A 248 -25.22 11.73 17.38
CA ARG A 248 -26.24 11.08 18.23
C ARG A 248 -26.67 12.00 19.37
N ASP A 249 -25.72 12.61 20.06
CA ASP A 249 -25.99 13.54 21.16
C ASP A 249 -26.80 14.75 20.65
N PHE A 250 -26.42 15.31 19.50
CA PHE A 250 -27.17 16.39 18.86
C PHE A 250 -28.63 16.01 18.54
N ILE A 251 -28.87 14.81 18.00
CA ILE A 251 -30.24 14.34 17.70
C ILE A 251 -31.03 14.14 18.98
N ALA A 252 -30.42 13.57 20.03
CA ALA A 252 -31.06 13.33 21.30
C ALA A 252 -31.47 14.66 21.96
N ASP A 253 -30.55 15.62 22.04
CA ASP A 253 -30.81 16.94 22.63
C ASP A 253 -31.86 17.73 21.84
N ALA A 254 -31.76 17.73 20.51
CA ALA A 254 -32.74 18.37 19.64
C ALA A 254 -34.15 17.77 19.83
N SER A 255 -34.24 16.44 19.98
CA SER A 255 -35.51 15.76 20.21
C SER A 255 -36.13 16.17 21.55
N HIS A 256 -35.34 16.21 22.62
CA HIS A 256 -35.81 16.62 23.94
C HIS A 256 -36.28 18.08 23.99
N GLU A 257 -35.51 18.99 23.39
CA GLU A 257 -35.83 20.43 23.41
C GLU A 257 -36.99 20.81 22.49
N LEU A 258 -37.29 20.00 21.46
CA LEU A 258 -38.53 20.13 20.66
C LEU A 258 -39.75 19.52 21.36
N GLN A 259 -39.57 18.42 22.09
CA GLN A 259 -40.69 17.71 22.73
C GLN A 259 -41.33 18.53 23.87
N SER A 260 -40.52 19.28 24.63
CA SER A 260 -40.99 20.10 25.75
C SER A 260 -42.00 21.19 25.33
N PRO A 261 -41.67 22.11 24.37
CA PRO A 261 -42.64 23.11 23.90
C PRO A 261 -43.83 22.47 23.19
N LEU A 262 -43.64 21.37 22.45
CA LEU A 262 -44.75 20.68 21.79
C LEU A 262 -45.76 20.10 22.80
N THR A 263 -45.26 19.59 23.93
CA THR A 263 -46.10 19.07 25.02
C THR A 263 -46.85 20.20 25.73
N ALA A 264 -46.19 21.33 25.98
CA ALA A 264 -46.83 22.52 26.56
C ALA A 264 -47.92 23.08 25.64
N PHE A 265 -47.62 23.23 24.34
CA PHE A 265 -48.55 23.67 23.30
C PHE A 265 -49.80 22.77 23.27
N ARG A 266 -49.59 21.45 23.31
CA ARG A 266 -50.69 20.48 23.36
C ARG A 266 -51.52 20.58 24.64
N ALA A 267 -50.88 20.69 25.81
CA ALA A 267 -51.58 20.80 27.08
C ALA A 267 -52.46 22.06 27.16
N GLN A 268 -51.95 23.20 26.67
CA GLN A 268 -52.73 24.45 26.60
C GLN A 268 -53.99 24.30 25.74
N LEU A 269 -53.87 23.64 24.58
CA LEU A 269 -55.00 23.35 23.70
C LEU A 269 -56.00 22.36 24.31
N GLU A 270 -55.52 21.31 25.00
CA GLU A 270 -56.38 20.33 25.67
C GLU A 270 -57.19 20.97 26.81
N VAL A 271 -56.57 21.86 27.61
CA VAL A 271 -57.24 22.63 28.66
C VAL A 271 -58.30 23.56 28.05
N ALA A 272 -57.94 24.27 26.98
CA ALA A 272 -58.84 25.19 26.30
C ALA A 272 -60.06 24.47 25.68
N GLN A 273 -59.83 23.27 25.12
CA GLN A 273 -60.89 22.42 24.58
C GLN A 273 -61.82 21.88 25.69
N ALA A 274 -61.28 21.52 26.85
CA ALA A 274 -62.06 20.98 27.95
C ALA A 274 -62.90 22.03 28.70
N HIS A 275 -62.46 23.30 28.72
CA HIS A 275 -63.10 24.39 29.48
C HIS A 275 -63.31 25.66 28.62
N PRO A 276 -64.07 25.60 27.52
CA PRO A 276 -64.14 26.68 26.52
C PRO A 276 -64.71 28.00 27.06
N ASP A 277 -65.61 27.94 28.04
CA ASP A 277 -66.29 29.12 28.61
C ASP A 277 -65.41 29.91 29.61
N GLY A 278 -64.29 29.34 30.06
CA GLY A 278 -63.36 29.93 31.05
C GLY A 278 -62.04 30.41 30.47
N VAL A 279 -61.86 30.33 29.15
CA VAL A 279 -60.60 30.59 28.45
C VAL A 279 -60.60 31.99 27.85
N ASP A 280 -59.58 32.78 28.17
CA ASP A 280 -59.26 34.02 27.46
C ASP A 280 -58.55 33.68 26.14
N TRP A 281 -59.34 33.52 25.07
CA TRP A 281 -58.82 33.17 23.74
C TRP A 281 -57.76 34.15 23.20
N PRO A 282 -57.93 35.48 23.31
CA PRO A 282 -56.86 36.44 23.00
C PRO A 282 -55.54 36.17 23.73
N ALA A 283 -55.56 35.90 25.03
CA ALA A 283 -54.35 35.61 25.79
C ALA A 283 -53.72 34.27 25.36
N LEU A 284 -54.53 33.21 25.26
CA LEU A 284 -54.06 31.89 24.82
C LEU A 284 -53.46 31.91 23.42
N THR A 285 -54.09 32.60 22.47
CA THR A 285 -53.56 32.70 21.10
C THR A 285 -52.26 33.50 21.04
N THR A 286 -52.10 34.52 21.89
CA THR A 286 -50.84 35.25 22.04
C THR A 286 -49.74 34.34 22.59
N ASP A 287 -50.04 33.52 23.60
CA ASP A 287 -49.08 32.57 24.18
C ASP A 287 -48.68 31.48 23.16
N LEU A 288 -49.65 30.90 22.45
CA LEU A 288 -49.41 29.87 21.42
C LEU A 288 -48.59 30.42 20.24
N LEU A 289 -48.82 31.67 19.82
CA LEU A 289 -47.99 32.33 18.80
C LEU A 289 -46.57 32.54 19.29
N GLY A 290 -46.38 32.98 20.55
CA GLY A 290 -45.06 33.11 21.16
C GLY A 290 -44.30 31.78 21.25
N ASP A 291 -44.99 30.70 21.61
CA ASP A 291 -44.43 29.34 21.62
C ASP A 291 -44.07 28.85 20.21
N SER A 292 -44.89 29.18 19.21
CA SER A 292 -44.62 28.88 17.79
C SER A 292 -43.36 29.60 17.29
N ASP A 293 -43.24 30.90 17.55
CA ASP A 293 -42.06 31.71 17.20
C ASP A 293 -40.79 31.21 17.90
N ARG A 294 -40.92 30.71 19.13
CA ARG A 294 -39.81 30.08 19.86
C ARG A 294 -39.39 28.78 19.21
N MET A 295 -40.34 27.94 18.78
CA MET A 295 -40.07 26.68 18.11
C MET A 295 -39.45 26.89 16.71
N GLU A 296 -39.93 27.88 15.96
CA GLU A 296 -39.34 28.26 14.67
C GLU A 296 -37.88 28.70 14.81
N ARG A 297 -37.58 29.55 15.81
CA ARG A 297 -36.21 29.96 16.11
C ARG A 297 -35.32 28.76 16.47
N LEU A 298 -35.81 27.86 17.33
CA LEU A 298 -35.07 26.66 17.71
C LEU A 298 -34.77 25.77 16.49
N VAL A 299 -35.73 25.53 15.60
CA VAL A 299 -35.49 24.76 14.36
C VAL A 299 -34.46 25.46 13.47
N ARG A 300 -34.53 26.79 13.34
CA ARG A 300 -33.56 27.58 12.55
C ARG A 300 -32.15 27.55 13.15
N ASP A 301 -32.04 27.49 14.47
CA ASP A 301 -30.79 27.31 15.21
C ASP A 301 -30.21 25.91 15.01
N LEU A 302 -31.03 24.86 15.13
CA LEU A 302 -30.61 23.48 14.86
C LEU A 302 -30.13 23.28 13.42
N LEU A 303 -30.88 23.80 12.44
CA LEU A 303 -30.51 23.71 11.03
C LEU A 303 -29.20 24.45 10.72
N PHE A 304 -28.93 25.54 11.45
CA PHE A 304 -27.67 26.26 11.32
C PHE A 304 -26.50 25.43 11.84
N LEU A 305 -26.63 24.89 13.06
CA LEU A 305 -25.60 24.04 13.67
C LEU A 305 -25.32 22.79 12.82
N ALA A 306 -26.37 22.12 12.33
CA ALA A 306 -26.22 20.96 11.45
C ALA A 306 -25.51 21.29 10.13
N LYS A 307 -25.78 22.48 9.55
CA LYS A 307 -25.08 22.96 8.34
C LYS A 307 -23.62 23.30 8.62
N GLN A 308 -23.30 23.84 9.80
CA GLN A 308 -21.91 24.12 10.16
C GLN A 308 -21.11 22.84 10.38
N ASP A 309 -21.70 21.82 11.02
CA ASP A 309 -21.07 20.50 11.19
C ASP A 309 -20.82 19.80 9.84
N ALA A 310 -21.64 20.08 8.82
CA ALA A 310 -21.52 19.52 7.46
C ALA A 310 -20.77 20.41 6.45
N ALA A 311 -20.44 21.66 6.79
CA ALA A 311 -19.90 22.62 5.83
C ALA A 311 -18.47 22.25 5.39
N GLN A 312 -18.29 22.05 4.08
CA GLN A 312 -16.96 21.91 3.48
C GLN A 312 -16.21 23.25 3.50
N PRO A 313 -14.88 23.23 3.70
CA PRO A 313 -14.04 24.42 3.50
C PRO A 313 -14.16 24.89 2.05
N GLY A 314 -14.64 26.13 1.82
CA GLY A 314 -14.67 26.68 0.46
C GLY A 314 -15.62 27.85 0.16
N THR A 315 -16.59 28.19 1.02
CA THR A 315 -17.36 29.42 0.81
C THR A 315 -16.52 30.61 1.24
N ALA A 316 -16.18 31.48 0.29
CA ALA A 316 -15.19 32.55 0.44
C ALA A 316 -15.58 33.58 1.51
N ASP A 317 -14.58 34.04 2.26
CA ASP A 317 -14.73 35.13 3.21
C ASP A 317 -14.67 36.47 2.46
N GLU A 318 -15.63 37.35 2.72
CA GLU A 318 -15.73 38.68 2.13
C GLU A 318 -15.27 39.75 3.16
N PRO A 319 -14.78 40.92 2.72
CA PRO A 319 -14.57 42.05 3.63
C PRO A 319 -15.90 42.46 4.28
N VAL A 320 -15.92 42.56 5.60
CA VAL A 320 -17.08 42.92 6.42
C VAL A 320 -16.62 43.93 7.47
N ASP A 321 -17.27 45.07 7.51
CA ASP A 321 -17.10 46.07 8.56
C ASP A 321 -17.99 45.69 9.76
N LEU A 322 -17.36 45.23 10.85
CA LEU A 322 -18.10 44.66 11.99
C LEU A 322 -18.81 45.73 12.82
N ASP A 323 -18.31 46.97 12.81
CA ASP A 323 -18.93 48.14 13.43
C ASP A 323 -20.31 48.41 12.82
N ASP A 324 -20.41 48.42 11.49
CA ASP A 324 -21.69 48.60 10.79
C ASP A 324 -22.68 47.49 11.19
N LEU A 325 -22.22 46.23 11.22
CA LEU A 325 -23.03 45.11 11.67
C LEU A 325 -23.50 45.23 13.12
N VAL A 326 -22.62 45.68 14.02
CA VAL A 326 -22.95 45.88 15.44
C VAL A 326 -24.01 46.96 15.59
N LEU A 327 -23.82 48.12 14.95
CA LEU A 327 -24.78 49.22 15.01
C LEU A 327 -26.14 48.82 14.40
N GLU A 328 -26.11 48.09 13.29
CA GLU A 328 -27.31 47.54 12.67
C GLU A 328 -28.07 46.58 13.58
N GLU A 329 -27.39 45.62 14.23
CA GLU A 329 -28.05 44.67 15.13
C GLU A 329 -28.53 45.34 16.42
N VAL A 330 -27.81 46.33 16.95
CA VAL A 330 -28.28 47.16 18.07
C VAL A 330 -29.55 47.91 17.69
N ALA A 331 -29.63 48.49 16.50
CA ALA A 331 -30.83 49.20 16.02
C ALA A 331 -32.02 48.25 15.76
N ARG A 332 -31.75 47.00 15.39
CA ARG A 332 -32.78 45.95 15.24
C ARG A 332 -33.26 45.39 16.59
N LEU A 333 -32.45 45.50 17.63
CA LEU A 333 -32.83 45.08 18.97
C LEU A 333 -33.97 46.00 19.46
N HIS A 334 -35.06 45.40 19.91
CA HIS A 334 -36.15 46.12 20.56
C HIS A 334 -36.04 45.89 22.08
N PRO A 335 -35.18 46.68 22.78
CA PRO A 335 -34.94 46.47 24.20
C PRO A 335 -36.21 46.70 25.01
N ARG A 336 -36.28 46.08 26.19
CA ARG A 336 -37.36 46.31 27.14
C ARG A 336 -37.33 47.79 27.59
N PRO A 337 -38.49 48.39 27.94
CA PRO A 337 -38.52 49.75 28.43
C PRO A 337 -37.58 49.95 29.63
N GLY A 338 -36.68 50.94 29.55
CA GLY A 338 -35.72 51.27 30.60
C GLY A 338 -34.34 50.59 30.49
N LEU A 339 -34.10 49.81 29.45
CA LEU A 339 -32.77 49.26 29.14
C LEU A 339 -32.02 50.20 28.19
N ASP A 340 -30.86 50.69 28.63
CA ASP A 340 -29.97 51.57 27.87
C ASP A 340 -28.82 50.77 27.23
N ILE A 341 -28.47 51.10 25.98
CA ILE A 341 -27.42 50.41 25.22
C ILE A 341 -26.39 51.45 24.77
N ASP A 342 -25.22 51.42 25.39
CA ASP A 342 -24.11 52.30 25.06
C ASP A 342 -23.21 51.66 23.99
N THR A 343 -23.07 52.34 22.85
CA THR A 343 -22.20 51.95 21.73
C THR A 343 -21.03 52.92 21.52
N ALA A 344 -20.80 53.87 22.44
CA ALA A 344 -19.80 54.93 22.31
C ALA A 344 -18.35 54.42 22.16
N ARG A 345 -18.08 53.17 22.55
CA ARG A 345 -16.77 52.51 22.40
C ARG A 345 -16.67 51.58 21.19
N THR A 346 -17.51 51.81 20.17
CA THR A 346 -17.47 51.07 18.90
C THR A 346 -16.59 51.82 17.90
N SER A 347 -15.48 51.22 17.48
CA SER A 347 -14.58 51.76 16.46
C SER A 347 -14.57 50.86 15.21
N ALA A 348 -14.13 51.42 14.08
CA ALA A 348 -14.04 50.69 12.81
C ALA A 348 -13.22 49.40 12.98
N ALA A 349 -13.80 48.27 12.57
CA ALA A 349 -13.16 46.97 12.73
C ALA A 349 -13.42 46.06 11.51
N PRO A 350 -12.68 46.28 10.41
CA PRO A 350 -12.81 45.48 9.20
C PRO A 350 -12.26 44.07 9.43
N LEU A 351 -13.02 43.05 9.04
CA LEU A 351 -12.56 41.66 9.06
C LEU A 351 -13.03 40.89 7.83
N ARG A 352 -12.42 39.73 7.59
CA ARG A 352 -12.86 38.83 6.52
C ARG A 352 -13.77 37.76 7.10
N GLY A 353 -14.98 37.65 6.57
CA GLY A 353 -15.90 36.61 7.01
C GLY A 353 -17.20 36.61 6.23
N ARG A 354 -18.20 35.94 6.78
CA ARG A 354 -19.54 35.89 6.20
C ARG A 354 -20.46 36.80 6.98
N ARG A 355 -20.92 37.87 6.34
CA ARG A 355 -21.76 38.91 6.95
C ARG A 355 -22.94 38.33 7.73
N ASP A 356 -23.67 37.39 7.16
CA ASP A 356 -24.84 36.77 7.80
C ASP A 356 -24.50 35.98 9.07
N GLU A 357 -23.34 35.33 9.11
CA GLU A 357 -22.90 34.59 10.29
C GLU A 357 -22.43 35.54 11.38
N LEU A 358 -21.62 36.54 11.03
CA LEU A 358 -21.16 37.56 11.98
C LEU A 358 -22.33 38.36 12.56
N ALA A 359 -23.31 38.73 11.74
CA ALA A 359 -24.57 39.35 12.19
C ALA A 359 -25.30 38.47 13.21
N ARG A 360 -25.32 37.16 12.99
CA ARG A 360 -25.93 36.19 13.92
C ARG A 360 -25.15 36.05 15.22
N LEU A 361 -23.82 36.06 15.17
CA LEU A 361 -22.96 36.07 16.36
C LEU A 361 -23.29 37.30 17.22
N VAL A 362 -23.26 38.50 16.62
CA VAL A 362 -23.56 39.75 17.31
C VAL A 362 -24.96 39.73 17.90
N ARG A 363 -25.97 39.36 17.12
CA ARG A 363 -27.36 39.26 17.58
C ARG A 363 -27.51 38.31 18.77
N ASN A 364 -26.89 37.13 18.71
CA ASN A 364 -26.98 36.15 19.80
C ASN A 364 -26.37 36.68 21.10
N LEU A 365 -25.24 37.40 21.02
CA LEU A 365 -24.62 38.03 22.18
C LEU A 365 -25.47 39.18 22.73
N LEU A 366 -26.01 40.05 21.87
CA LEU A 366 -26.88 41.17 22.26
C LEU A 366 -28.21 40.69 22.87
N GLU A 367 -28.85 39.67 22.28
CA GLU A 367 -30.05 39.06 22.83
C GLU A 367 -29.80 38.42 24.19
N ASN A 368 -28.62 37.80 24.36
CA ASN A 368 -28.21 37.25 25.65
C ASN A 368 -28.03 38.38 26.69
N ALA A 369 -27.27 39.42 26.37
CA ALA A 369 -27.08 40.57 27.24
C ALA A 369 -28.42 41.24 27.61
N SER A 370 -29.29 41.52 26.63
CA SER A 370 -30.64 42.10 26.84
C SER A 370 -31.55 41.27 27.71
N ARG A 371 -31.42 39.93 27.67
CA ARG A 371 -32.22 39.05 28.53
C ARG A 371 -31.80 39.15 30.00
N HIS A 372 -30.52 39.38 30.28
CA HIS A 372 -29.93 39.27 31.62
C HIS A 372 -29.56 40.60 32.27
N ALA A 373 -29.42 41.68 31.48
CA ALA A 373 -29.20 43.03 31.95
C ALA A 373 -30.31 43.49 32.91
N ARG A 374 -29.95 44.30 33.89
CA ARG A 374 -30.88 45.01 34.77
C ARG A 374 -31.34 46.29 34.10
N SER A 375 -30.39 47.09 33.62
CA SER A 375 -30.67 48.42 33.07
C SER A 375 -29.69 48.91 32.02
N HIS A 376 -28.50 48.30 31.89
CA HIS A 376 -27.45 48.82 31.03
C HIS A 376 -26.67 47.72 30.30
N ILE A 377 -26.40 47.95 29.02
CA ILE A 377 -25.50 47.13 28.18
C ILE A 377 -24.46 48.05 27.56
N THR A 378 -23.20 47.66 27.63
CA THR A 378 -22.12 48.36 26.93
C THR A 378 -21.58 47.47 25.82
N VAL A 379 -21.50 48.02 24.61
CA VAL A 379 -20.87 47.38 23.45
C VAL A 379 -19.59 48.13 23.13
N ALA A 380 -18.48 47.41 23.13
CA ALA A 380 -17.18 47.93 22.75
C ALA A 380 -16.61 47.10 21.60
N LEU A 381 -16.05 47.78 20.60
CA LEU A 381 -15.42 47.17 19.45
C LEU A 381 -14.09 47.85 19.21
N SER A 382 -13.01 47.06 19.26
CA SER A 382 -11.65 47.55 19.08
C SER A 382 -10.86 46.65 18.15
N GLU A 383 -10.02 47.26 17.33
CA GLU A 383 -9.01 46.56 16.54
C GLU A 383 -7.67 46.57 17.28
N SER A 384 -7.05 45.41 17.41
CA SER A 384 -5.68 45.23 17.86
C SER A 384 -4.81 44.74 16.69
N ALA A 385 -3.48 44.79 16.81
CA ALA A 385 -2.55 44.54 15.72
C ALA A 385 -2.70 43.18 14.99
N SER A 386 -3.42 42.21 15.56
CA SER A 386 -3.70 40.93 14.92
C SER A 386 -5.13 40.43 15.03
N GLN A 387 -6.03 41.13 15.74
CA GLN A 387 -7.37 40.64 16.06
C GLN A 387 -8.37 41.78 16.28
N VAL A 388 -9.62 41.54 15.87
CA VAL A 388 -10.78 42.37 16.24
C VAL A 388 -11.38 41.82 17.54
N CYS A 389 -11.61 42.70 18.52
CA CYS A 389 -12.21 42.36 19.81
C CYS A 389 -13.57 43.04 19.94
N LEU A 390 -14.63 42.22 19.93
CA LEU A 390 -16.00 42.62 20.26
C LEU A 390 -16.29 42.22 21.70
N GLU A 391 -16.64 43.20 22.53
CA GLU A 391 -17.03 43.02 23.93
C GLU A 391 -18.46 43.52 24.12
N ILE A 392 -19.32 42.66 24.67
CA ILE A 392 -20.69 43.01 25.07
C ILE A 392 -20.82 42.71 26.56
N SER A 393 -21.04 43.74 27.36
CA SER A 393 -21.11 43.67 28.82
C SER A 393 -22.48 44.10 29.32
N ASP A 394 -23.07 43.33 30.24
CA ASP A 394 -24.33 43.65 30.90
C ASP A 394 -24.16 43.83 32.42
N ASP A 395 -25.05 44.63 33.04
CA ASP A 395 -25.10 44.86 34.49
C ASP A 395 -25.90 43.79 35.28
N GLY A 396 -26.08 42.61 34.67
CA GLY A 396 -26.81 41.48 35.21
C GLY A 396 -26.09 40.75 36.36
N PRO A 397 -26.69 39.65 36.87
CA PRO A 397 -26.14 38.87 37.98
C PRO A 397 -24.85 38.11 37.65
N GLY A 398 -24.42 38.10 36.38
CA GLY A 398 -23.25 37.36 35.91
C GLY A 398 -23.42 35.84 35.99
N ILE A 399 -22.31 35.12 35.73
CA ILE A 399 -22.25 33.65 35.70
C ILE A 399 -21.24 33.18 36.74
N GLY A 400 -21.63 32.20 37.57
CA GLY A 400 -20.76 31.58 38.56
C GLY A 400 -19.54 30.92 37.91
N SER A 401 -18.40 30.90 38.60
CA SER A 401 -17.12 30.46 38.02
C SER A 401 -17.15 29.03 37.45
N GLY A 402 -17.94 28.12 38.03
CA GLY A 402 -18.09 26.74 37.54
C GLY A 402 -18.91 26.59 36.26
N ASP A 403 -19.70 27.59 35.88
CA ASP A 403 -20.59 27.52 34.71
C ASP A 403 -20.08 28.36 33.52
N ARG A 404 -19.01 29.15 33.68
CA ARG A 404 -18.48 30.06 32.64
C ARG A 404 -18.07 29.36 31.35
N GLU A 405 -17.52 28.16 31.44
CA GLU A 405 -17.16 27.35 30.26
C GLU A 405 -18.38 26.61 29.72
N ARG A 406 -19.25 26.14 30.63
CA ARG A 406 -20.43 25.34 30.31
C ARG A 406 -21.52 26.12 29.57
N VAL A 407 -21.65 27.43 29.77
CA VAL A 407 -22.66 28.23 29.07
C VAL A 407 -22.50 28.28 27.54
N PHE A 408 -21.33 27.89 27.03
CA PHE A 408 -21.08 27.75 25.60
C PHE A 408 -21.36 26.34 25.05
N GLU A 409 -21.72 25.39 25.91
CA GLU A 409 -22.21 24.07 25.48
C GLU A 409 -23.62 24.19 24.91
N ARG A 410 -23.97 23.28 23.99
CA ARG A 410 -25.30 23.25 23.37
C ARG A 410 -26.35 22.99 24.46
N PHE A 411 -27.42 23.80 24.49
CA PHE A 411 -28.54 23.68 25.42
C PHE A 411 -28.21 23.90 26.90
N ALA A 412 -27.01 24.39 27.22
CA ALA A 412 -26.66 24.73 28.59
C ALA A 412 -27.54 25.87 29.13
N ARG A 413 -28.09 25.68 30.32
CA ARG A 413 -28.86 26.68 31.07
C ARG A 413 -28.39 26.72 32.53
N VAL A 414 -28.13 27.91 33.04
CA VAL A 414 -27.75 28.10 34.46
C VAL A 414 -28.98 27.93 35.36
N GLU A 415 -28.84 27.17 36.46
CA GLU A 415 -29.92 26.75 37.37
C GLU A 415 -30.81 27.92 37.87
N SER A 416 -30.23 29.12 38.03
CA SER A 416 -30.90 30.34 38.53
C SER A 416 -31.91 30.97 37.56
N ALA A 417 -32.02 30.47 36.33
CA ALA A 417 -32.95 30.96 35.32
C ALA A 417 -34.26 30.14 35.23
N ARG A 418 -34.40 29.05 36.00
CA ARG A 418 -35.58 28.15 35.93
C ARG A 418 -36.90 28.78 36.39
N GLU A 419 -36.86 29.86 37.18
CA GLU A 419 -38.05 30.45 37.80
C GLU A 419 -38.77 31.51 36.94
N ARG A 420 -38.23 31.89 35.78
CA ARG A 420 -38.86 32.89 34.90
C ARG A 420 -39.16 32.26 33.54
N SER A 421 -40.45 32.12 33.22
CA SER A 421 -41.05 31.53 32.02
C SER A 421 -40.67 32.17 30.66
N HIS A 422 -39.59 32.94 30.58
CA HIS A 422 -39.15 33.67 29.38
C HIS A 422 -37.78 33.17 28.85
N GLY A 423 -37.46 31.89 29.08
CA GLY A 423 -36.13 31.30 28.84
C GLY A 423 -35.78 31.03 27.36
N GLY A 424 -34.60 31.51 26.95
CA GLY A 424 -34.01 31.25 25.63
C GLY A 424 -33.68 29.76 25.39
N THR A 425 -33.37 29.41 24.14
CA THR A 425 -33.14 28.03 23.70
C THR A 425 -31.89 27.38 24.33
N GLY A 426 -30.93 28.17 24.83
CA GLY A 426 -29.61 27.66 25.26
C GLY A 426 -28.66 27.40 24.08
N LEU A 427 -29.06 27.77 22.86
CA LEU A 427 -28.25 27.62 21.66
C LEU A 427 -27.52 28.91 21.24
N GLY A 428 -27.93 30.08 21.75
CA GLY A 428 -27.39 31.37 21.30
C GLY A 428 -25.87 31.49 21.48
N LEU A 429 -25.36 31.21 22.68
CA LEU A 429 -23.92 31.30 22.99
C LEU A 429 -23.10 30.20 22.31
N SER A 430 -23.63 28.98 22.19
CA SER A 430 -22.95 27.90 21.47
C SER A 430 -22.87 28.17 19.97
N ILE A 431 -23.88 28.81 19.37
CA ILE A 431 -23.83 29.33 17.99
C ILE A 431 -22.80 30.46 17.87
N ALA A 432 -22.76 31.40 18.81
CA ALA A 432 -21.79 32.49 18.80
C ALA A 432 -20.35 31.94 18.82
N LYS A 433 -20.08 30.96 19.70
CA LYS A 433 -18.80 30.25 19.77
C LYS A 433 -18.47 29.52 18.45
N ALA A 434 -19.41 28.76 17.89
CA ALA A 434 -19.20 28.05 16.64
C ALA A 434 -18.84 28.99 15.47
N ILE A 435 -19.48 30.16 15.41
CA ILE A 435 -19.19 31.18 14.41
C ILE A 435 -17.81 31.81 14.65
N ALA A 436 -17.45 32.10 15.90
CA ALA A 436 -16.12 32.62 16.26
C ALA A 436 -15.01 31.64 15.86
N GLU A 437 -15.11 30.37 16.29
CA GLU A 437 -14.13 29.31 15.96
C GLU A 437 -14.00 29.10 14.45
N ARG A 438 -15.11 29.15 13.72
CA ARG A 438 -15.12 29.04 12.26
C ARG A 438 -14.39 30.20 11.57
N HIS A 439 -14.42 31.39 12.15
CA HIS A 439 -13.66 32.56 11.70
C HIS A 439 -12.27 32.66 12.37
N ARG A 440 -11.79 31.58 13.01
CA ARG A 440 -10.49 31.51 13.72
C ARG A 440 -10.37 32.48 14.90
N GLY A 441 -11.49 32.90 15.46
CA GLY A 441 -11.60 33.61 16.73
C GLY A 441 -11.75 32.67 17.92
N THR A 442 -11.94 33.25 19.11
CA THR A 442 -12.09 32.55 20.39
C THR A 442 -13.31 33.02 21.14
#